data_AF-A0A820CE75-F1
#
_entry.id   AF-A0A820CE75-F1
#
_cell.length_a   1.000
_cell.length_b   1.000
_cell.length_c   1.000
_cell.angle_alpha   90.00
_cell.angle_beta   90.00
_cell.angle_gamma   90.00
#
_symmetry.space_group_name_H-M   'P 1'
#
loop_
_entity.id
_entity.type
_entity.pdbx_description
1 polymer ?
#
loop_
_entity_poly.entity_id
_entity_poly.type
_entity_poly.pdbx_seq_one_letter_code
_entity_poly.pdbx_strand_id
1 'polypeptide(L)'
;MTIDSALSSTTNPKPIIALDCDGVLLDYHATFAQIYEQTFGKKLTIVSPKAHYAERKYNVNFNDEEKEEFKQVWNEYGWRRMPMHDGA
;
A
#
# COMPACT_ATOMS: atom_id res chain seq x y z
N MET A 1 55.00 28.56 -13.88
CA MET A 1 54.31 28.11 -12.66
C MET A 1 52.86 27.92 -13.06
N THR A 2 52.50 26.70 -13.43
CA THR A 2 51.19 26.38 -14.01
C THR A 2 50.24 26.07 -12.85
N ILE A 3 49.21 26.88 -12.69
CA ILE A 3 48.11 26.60 -11.77
C ILE A 3 47.12 25.68 -12.48
N ASP A 4 47.26 24.38 -12.25
CA ASP A 4 46.22 23.42 -12.57
C ASP A 4 45.06 23.65 -11.60
N SER A 5 44.10 24.46 -12.05
CA SER A 5 42.78 24.60 -11.45
C SER A 5 42.05 23.28 -11.58
N ALA A 6 42.25 22.40 -10.60
CA ALA A 6 41.47 21.18 -10.44
C ALA A 6 39.98 21.56 -10.48
N LEU A 7 39.29 21.09 -11.51
CA LEU A 7 37.84 21.13 -11.64
C LEU A 7 37.26 20.53 -10.37
N SER A 8 36.77 21.39 -9.47
CA SER A 8 35.93 21.00 -8.36
C SER A 8 34.67 20.42 -8.97
N SER A 9 34.58 19.10 -9.04
CA SER A 9 33.34 18.40 -9.36
C SER A 9 32.37 18.69 -8.21
N THR A 10 31.61 19.78 -8.32
CA THR A 10 30.48 20.06 -7.45
C THR A 10 29.44 18.98 -7.72
N THR A 11 29.49 17.89 -6.96
CA THR A 11 28.48 16.85 -6.98
C THR A 11 27.19 17.43 -6.41
N ASN A 12 26.33 17.96 -7.28
CA ASN A 12 24.95 18.21 -6.88
C ASN A 12 24.37 16.86 -6.41
N PRO A 13 23.94 16.73 -5.15
CA PRO A 13 23.39 15.49 -4.66
C PRO A 13 22.17 15.13 -5.52
N LYS A 14 22.09 13.86 -5.94
CA LYS A 14 20.91 13.37 -6.65
C LYS A 14 19.69 13.59 -5.75
N PRO A 15 18.54 13.97 -6.32
CA PRO A 15 17.31 14.11 -5.55
C PRO A 15 16.94 12.78 -4.90
N ILE A 16 16.53 12.83 -3.63
CA ILE A 16 16.00 11.68 -2.90
C ILE A 16 14.49 11.65 -3.12
N ILE A 17 13.98 10.48 -3.50
CA ILE A 17 12.54 10.23 -3.66
C ILE A 17 12.15 9.18 -2.63
N ALA A 18 11.17 9.51 -1.79
CA ALA A 18 10.54 8.55 -0.90
C ALA A 18 9.30 7.96 -1.59
N LEU A 19 9.16 6.64 -1.54
CA LEU A 19 8.01 5.91 -2.06
C LEU A 19 7.32 5.23 -0.88
N ASP A 20 6.01 5.43 -0.78
CA ASP A 20 5.17 4.68 0.14
C ASP A 20 4.89 3.28 -0.43
N CYS A 21 4.50 2.32 0.41
CA CYS A 21 4.19 0.96 -0.02
C CYS A 21 2.69 0.77 -0.27
N ASP A 22 1.89 0.80 0.79
CA ASP A 22 0.49 0.39 0.75
C ASP A 22 -0.37 1.44 0.02
N GLY A 23 -0.91 1.07 -1.13
CA GLY A 23 -1.66 1.98 -2.00
C GLY A 23 -0.79 2.82 -2.94
N VAL A 24 0.53 2.59 -2.97
CA VAL A 24 1.46 3.20 -3.94
C VAL A 24 2.21 2.12 -4.71
N LEU A 25 3.04 1.31 -4.04
CA LEU A 25 3.74 0.18 -4.64
C LEU A 25 2.91 -1.09 -4.65
N LEU A 26 2.06 -1.27 -3.64
CA LEU A 26 1.25 -2.46 -3.42
C LEU A 26 -0.25 -2.11 -3.41
N ASP A 27 -1.10 -2.98 -3.95
CA ASP A 27 -2.54 -2.75 -3.99
C ASP A 27 -3.24 -3.17 -2.69
N TYR A 28 -3.21 -2.25 -1.73
CA TYR A 28 -3.86 -2.40 -0.44
C TYR A 28 -5.37 -2.63 -0.55
N HIS A 29 -6.06 -1.95 -1.48
CA HIS A 29 -7.52 -2.06 -1.61
C HIS A 29 -7.94 -3.42 -2.17
N ALA A 30 -7.20 -3.97 -3.13
CA ALA A 30 -7.47 -5.31 -3.64
C ALA A 30 -7.24 -6.37 -2.55
N THR A 31 -6.14 -6.26 -1.79
CA THR A 31 -5.87 -7.20 -0.70
C THR A 31 -6.89 -7.10 0.42
N PHE A 32 -7.38 -5.91 0.79
CA PHE A 32 -8.50 -5.79 1.72
C PHE A 32 -9.73 -6.56 1.27
N ALA A 33 -10.12 -6.44 0.00
CA ALA A 33 -11.27 -7.17 -0.52
C ALA A 33 -11.05 -8.69 -0.53
N GLN A 34 -9.84 -9.14 -0.90
CA GLN A 34 -9.50 -10.56 -0.91
C GLN A 34 -9.47 -11.16 0.49
N ILE A 35 -8.84 -10.49 1.46
CA ILE A 35 -8.82 -10.95 2.85
C ILE A 35 -10.23 -10.95 3.42
N TYR A 36 -11.05 -9.95 3.12
CA TYR A 36 -12.43 -9.91 3.58
C TYR A 36 -13.24 -11.09 3.04
N GLU A 37 -13.10 -11.40 1.74
CA GLU A 37 -13.72 -12.59 1.14
C GLU A 37 -13.20 -13.87 1.78
N GLN A 38 -11.90 -13.97 2.07
CA GLN A 38 -11.31 -15.14 2.71
C GLN A 38 -11.80 -15.33 4.15
N THR A 39 -11.96 -14.25 4.92
CA THR A 39 -12.44 -14.31 6.31
C THR A 39 -13.93 -14.63 6.35
N PHE A 40 -14.77 -13.91 5.60
CA PHE A 40 -16.22 -13.95 5.77
C PHE A 40 -16.98 -14.65 4.63
N GLY A 41 -16.27 -15.16 3.62
CA GLY A 41 -16.89 -15.81 2.45
C GLY A 41 -17.69 -14.85 1.56
N LYS A 42 -17.49 -13.53 1.69
CA LYS A 42 -18.31 -12.50 1.03
C LYS A 42 -17.48 -11.60 0.13
N LYS A 43 -17.89 -11.51 -1.14
CA LYS A 43 -17.34 -10.54 -2.09
C LYS A 43 -17.83 -9.12 -1.80
N LEU A 44 -16.89 -8.19 -1.75
CA LEU A 44 -17.17 -6.76 -1.60
C LEU A 44 -17.46 -6.10 -2.94
N THR A 45 -18.26 -5.05 -2.91
CA THR A 45 -18.52 -4.18 -4.06
C THR A 45 -18.01 -2.78 -3.76
N ILE A 46 -17.48 -2.11 -4.78
CA ILE A 46 -16.96 -0.75 -4.62
C ILE A 46 -18.14 0.22 -4.54
N VAL A 47 -18.23 0.95 -3.43
CA VAL A 47 -19.22 2.03 -3.24
C VAL A 47 -18.60 3.42 -3.40
N SER A 48 -17.32 3.56 -3.06
CA SER A 48 -16.62 4.85 -3.06
C SER A 48 -15.22 4.68 -3.64
N PRO A 49 -15.08 4.74 -4.98
CA PRO A 49 -13.83 4.40 -5.67
C PRO A 49 -12.62 5.23 -5.25
N LYS A 50 -12.87 6.48 -4.82
CA LYS A 50 -11.83 7.46 -4.42
C LYS A 50 -11.59 7.52 -2.91
N ALA A 51 -12.22 6.65 -2.12
CA ALA A 51 -11.97 6.62 -0.69
C ALA A 51 -10.57 6.11 -0.38
N HIS A 52 -9.87 6.79 0.52
CA HIS A 52 -8.55 6.39 0.99
C HIS A 52 -8.62 5.09 1.82
N TYR A 53 -9.55 5.02 2.78
CA TYR A 53 -9.75 3.82 3.62
C TYR A 53 -10.58 2.75 2.90
N ALA A 54 -10.16 1.50 3.00
CA ALA A 54 -10.81 0.38 2.35
C ALA A 54 -12.23 0.13 2.90
N GLU A 55 -12.43 0.28 4.21
CA GLU A 55 -13.73 0.16 4.86
C GLU A 55 -14.74 1.13 4.23
N ARG A 56 -14.31 2.38 3.98
CA ARG A 56 -15.15 3.37 3.30
C ARG A 56 -15.34 3.05 1.82
N LYS A 57 -14.31 2.54 1.13
CA LYS A 57 -14.38 2.16 -0.29
C LYS A 57 -15.42 1.06 -0.53
N TYR A 58 -15.54 0.12 0.40
CA TYR A 58 -16.40 -1.06 0.31
C TYR A 58 -17.66 -1.04 1.20
N ASN A 59 -17.88 0.04 1.96
CA ASN A 59 -18.95 0.17 2.96
C ASN A 59 -18.95 -0.95 4.02
N VAL A 60 -17.76 -1.29 4.53
CA VAL A 60 -17.60 -2.28 5.60
C VAL A 60 -17.64 -1.57 6.95
N ASN A 61 -18.48 -2.06 7.85
CA ASN A 61 -18.50 -1.67 9.25
C ASN A 61 -18.33 -2.94 10.07
N PHE A 62 -17.18 -3.10 10.71
CA PHE A 62 -16.91 -4.23 11.59
C PHE A 62 -17.52 -4.00 12.98
N ASN A 63 -18.10 -5.05 13.56
CA ASN A 63 -18.16 -5.16 15.01
C ASN A 63 -16.80 -5.62 15.58
N ASP A 64 -16.67 -5.64 16.91
CA ASP A 64 -15.39 -5.96 17.56
C ASP A 64 -14.90 -7.39 17.27
N GLU A 65 -15.81 -8.36 17.18
CA GLU A 65 -15.49 -9.76 16.88
C GLU A 65 -15.01 -9.92 15.43
N GLU A 66 -15.76 -9.37 14.46
CA GLU A 66 -15.37 -9.40 13.05
C GLU A 66 -14.03 -8.70 12.82
N LYS A 67 -13.78 -7.59 13.54
CA LYS A 67 -12.52 -6.86 13.42
C LYS A 67 -11.34 -7.72 13.89
N GLU A 68 -11.52 -8.51 14.95
CA GLU A 68 -10.46 -9.38 15.46
C GLU A 68 -10.23 -10.58 14.53
N GLU A 69 -11.30 -11.21 14.03
CA GLU A 69 -11.20 -12.30 13.05
C GLU A 69 -10.49 -11.83 11.76
N PHE A 70 -10.89 -10.68 11.23
CA PHE A 70 -10.26 -10.09 10.05
C PHE A 70 -8.76 -9.82 10.27
N LYS A 71 -8.39 -9.26 11.43
CA LYS A 71 -6.97 -9.02 11.77
C LYS A 71 -6.14 -10.29 11.80
N GLN A 72 -6.68 -11.39 12.32
CA GLN A 72 -5.96 -12.66 12.38
C GLN A 72 -5.61 -13.15 10.97
N VAL A 73 -6.59 -13.19 10.07
CA VAL A 73 -6.39 -13.59 8.66
C VAL A 73 -5.47 -12.60 7.93
N TRP A 74 -5.64 -11.29 8.18
CA TRP A 74 -4.78 -10.25 7.60
C TRP A 74 -3.32 -10.42 8.02
N ASN A 75 -3.06 -10.67 9.30
CA ASN A 75 -1.70 -10.83 9.80
C ASN A 75 -1.02 -12.08 9.23
N GLU A 76 -1.79 -13.14 8.99
CA GLU A 76 -1.27 -14.36 8.38
C GLU A 76 -0.95 -14.18 6.88
N TYR A 77 -1.80 -13.46 6.15
CA TYR A 77 -1.76 -13.47 4.67
C TYR A 77 -1.63 -12.10 4.01
N GLY A 78 -2.28 -11.07 4.54
CA GLY A 78 -2.45 -9.76 3.89
C GLY A 78 -1.13 -9.13 3.47
N TRP A 79 -0.25 -8.86 4.43
CA TRP A 79 1.04 -8.19 4.17
C TRP A 79 1.95 -8.95 3.21
N ARG A 80 1.92 -10.29 3.23
CA ARG A 80 2.84 -11.14 2.45
C ARG A 80 2.34 -11.43 1.03
N ARG A 81 1.04 -11.25 0.77
CA ARG A 81 0.39 -11.61 -0.50
C ARG A 81 -0.17 -10.40 -1.24
N MET A 82 0.10 -9.18 -0.76
CA MET A 82 -0.36 -7.97 -1.42
C MET A 82 0.26 -7.87 -2.82
N PRO A 83 -0.55 -7.78 -3.89
CA PRO A 83 -0.03 -7.70 -5.24
C PRO A 83 0.57 -6.32 -5.49
N MET A 84 1.44 -6.23 -6.51
CA MET A 84 1.94 -4.96 -7.00
C MET A 84 0.78 -4.09 -7.50
N HIS A 85 0.85 -2.79 -7.23
CA HIS A 85 -0.05 -1.82 -7.83
C HIS A 85 0.30 -1.64 -9.31
N ASP A 86 -0.69 -1.37 -10.16
CA ASP A 86 -0.44 -1.13 -11.58
C ASP A 86 0.49 0.08 -11.76
N GLY A 87 1.55 -0.10 -12.57
CA GLY A 87 2.59 0.90 -12.83
C GLY A 87 3.65 1.11 -11.74
N ALA A 88 3.62 0.33 -10.65
CA ALA A 88 4.66 0.33 -9.62
C ALA A 88 5.92 -0.48 -10.00
#